data_AF-A0A5J4NGL5-F1
#
_entry.id   AF-A0A5J4NGL5-F1
#
_cell.length_a   1.000
_cell.length_b   1.000
_cell.length_c   1.000
_cell.angle_alpha   90.00
_cell.angle_beta   90.00
_cell.angle_gamma   90.00
#
_symmetry.space_group_name_H-M   'P 1'
#
loop_
_entity.id
_entity.type
_entity.pdbx_description
1 polymer ?
#
loop_
_entity_poly.entity_id
_entity_poly.type
_entity_poly.pdbx_seq_one_letter_code
_entity_poly.pdbx_strand_id
1 'polypeptide(L)'
;MSSAPLIVLGCTMMRKCHLNTCPVGIATQDPVLRQKFAGCPEHVINYLFLLAEEVREYMSKLGVRCLDHLIGRTEFLKDARMKIPWPQPFEDGDVRTFLEDLEDVAEVAGVKTDRGKLAALRTLVK
;
A
#
# COMPACT_ATOMS: atom_id res chain seq x y z
N MET A 1 13.35 6.09 4.58
CA MET A 1 12.94 5.19 3.47
C MET A 1 13.91 4.02 3.43
N SER A 2 13.44 2.77 3.53
CA SER A 2 14.34 1.61 3.59
C SER A 2 14.07 0.61 2.45
N SER A 3 12.83 0.14 2.29
CA SER A 3 12.52 -0.89 1.28
C SER A 3 12.38 -0.39 -0.16
N ALA A 4 11.82 0.81 -0.38
CA ALA A 4 11.55 1.29 -1.74
C ALA A 4 12.84 1.46 -2.59
N PRO A 5 13.95 2.04 -2.08
CA PRO A 5 15.21 2.06 -2.82
C PRO A 5 15.73 0.66 -3.17
N LEU A 6 15.53 -0.35 -2.31
CA LEU A 6 15.93 -1.72 -2.60
C LEU A 6 15.09 -2.34 -3.72
N ILE A 7 13.80 -2.02 -3.79
CA ILE A 7 12.91 -2.46 -4.88
C ILE A 7 13.37 -1.86 -6.20
N VAL A 8 13.70 -0.56 -6.21
CA VAL A 8 14.25 0.13 -7.39
C VAL A 8 15.57 -0.49 -7.87
N LEU A 9 16.38 -0.99 -6.94
CA LEU A 9 17.61 -1.72 -7.24
C LEU A 9 17.39 -3.19 -7.65
N GLY A 10 16.16 -3.70 -7.63
CA GLY A 10 15.79 -5.04 -8.12
C GLY A 10 15.24 -6.00 -7.06
N CYS A 11 14.91 -5.55 -5.84
CA CYS A 11 14.30 -6.41 -4.82
C CYS A 11 12.91 -6.88 -5.25
N THR A 12 12.73 -8.20 -5.29
CA THR A 12 11.46 -8.86 -5.67
C THR A 12 10.55 -9.16 -4.49
N MET A 13 10.86 -8.62 -3.29
CA MET A 13 10.05 -8.78 -2.08
C MET A 13 9.77 -10.24 -1.67
N MET A 14 10.72 -11.16 -1.88
CA MET A 14 10.56 -12.58 -1.52
C MET A 14 10.57 -12.90 -0.02
N ARG A 15 10.97 -11.93 0.82
CA ARG A 15 10.98 -12.01 2.29
C ARG A 15 11.84 -13.13 2.92
N LYS A 16 12.94 -13.55 2.27
CA LYS A 16 13.93 -14.48 2.86
C LYS A 16 15.32 -13.84 3.02
N CYS A 17 15.37 -12.54 3.29
CA CYS A 17 16.63 -11.79 3.42
C CYS A 17 17.54 -12.34 4.53
N HIS A 18 16.97 -12.91 5.60
CA HIS A 18 17.71 -13.50 6.72
C HIS A 18 18.37 -14.85 6.40
N LEU A 19 18.02 -15.50 5.28
CA LEU A 19 18.55 -16.82 4.90
C LEU A 19 19.78 -16.75 4.01
N ASN A 20 20.34 -15.56 3.74
CA ASN A 20 21.48 -15.38 2.84
C ASN A 20 21.26 -15.87 1.38
N THR A 21 20.00 -16.10 0.97
CA THR A 21 19.63 -16.74 -0.31
C THR A 21 18.97 -15.77 -1.29
N CYS A 22 19.31 -14.48 -1.24
CA CYS A 22 18.74 -13.48 -2.15
C CYS A 22 19.06 -13.81 -3.63
N PRO A 23 18.06 -14.06 -4.50
CA PRO A 23 18.25 -14.53 -5.87
C PRO A 23 18.75 -13.42 -6.79
N VAL A 24 18.58 -12.16 -6.38
CA VAL A 24 18.97 -10.95 -7.12
C VAL A 24 20.21 -10.27 -6.53
N GLY A 25 20.90 -10.92 -5.57
CA GLY A 25 22.18 -10.44 -5.08
C GLY A 25 22.17 -9.23 -4.14
N ILE A 26 20.99 -8.81 -3.65
CA ILE A 26 20.86 -7.63 -2.75
C ILE A 26 21.23 -7.98 -1.30
N ALA A 27 20.51 -8.93 -0.69
CA ALA A 27 20.65 -9.30 0.71
C ALA A 27 21.32 -10.68 0.84
N THR A 28 22.57 -10.78 0.39
CA THR A 28 23.39 -12.00 0.46
C THR A 28 24.88 -11.66 0.50
N GLN A 29 25.65 -12.46 1.24
CA GLN A 29 27.11 -12.46 1.26
C GLN A 29 27.71 -13.57 0.41
N ASP A 30 26.88 -14.48 -0.13
CA ASP A 30 27.34 -15.53 -1.04
C ASP A 30 27.88 -14.88 -2.34
N PRO A 31 29.14 -15.18 -2.74
CA PRO A 31 29.78 -14.53 -3.88
C PRO A 31 29.09 -14.86 -5.21
N VAL A 32 28.52 -16.06 -5.37
CA VAL A 32 27.80 -16.48 -6.58
C VAL A 32 26.47 -15.74 -6.68
N LEU A 33 25.77 -15.55 -5.57
CA LEU A 33 24.51 -14.80 -5.56
C LEU A 33 24.73 -13.30 -5.69
N ARG A 34 25.80 -12.73 -5.10
CA ARG A 34 26.16 -11.31 -5.23
C ARG A 34 26.44 -10.90 -6.66
N GLN A 35 27.02 -11.77 -7.48
CA GLN A 35 27.25 -11.51 -8.91
C GLN A 35 25.95 -11.29 -9.69
N LYS A 36 24.79 -11.70 -9.15
CA LYS A 36 23.48 -11.46 -9.78
C LYS A 36 22.93 -10.06 -9.54
N PHE A 37 23.61 -9.24 -8.73
CA PHE A 37 23.19 -7.87 -8.50
C PHE A 37 23.38 -7.03 -9.77
N ALA A 38 22.28 -6.55 -10.34
CA ALA A 38 22.25 -5.73 -11.55
C ALA A 38 21.71 -4.30 -11.28
N GLY A 39 21.69 -3.87 -10.02
CA GLY A 39 21.19 -2.55 -9.65
C GLY A 39 22.15 -1.44 -10.05
N CYS A 40 21.61 -0.36 -10.62
CA CYS A 40 22.37 0.82 -11.03
C CYS A 40 22.05 2.02 -10.10
N PRO A 41 23.06 2.81 -9.67
CA PRO A 41 22.84 4.02 -8.87
C PRO A 41 21.84 5.00 -9.50
N GLU A 42 21.85 5.09 -10.83
CA GLU A 42 20.97 5.94 -11.64
C GLU A 42 19.49 5.64 -11.38
N HIS A 43 19.13 4.38 -11.10
CA HIS A 43 17.75 4.01 -10.80
C HIS A 43 17.28 4.66 -9.50
N VAL A 44 18.13 4.69 -8.46
CA VAL A 44 17.80 5.31 -7.17
C VAL A 44 17.71 6.82 -7.31
N ILE A 45 18.63 7.42 -8.08
CA ILE A 45 18.63 8.86 -8.38
C ILE A 45 17.30 9.23 -9.07
N ASN A 46 16.94 8.51 -10.14
CA ASN A 46 15.71 8.76 -10.88
C ASN A 46 14.47 8.59 -9.99
N TYR A 47 14.42 7.55 -9.18
CA TYR A 47 13.33 7.33 -8.21
C TYR A 47 13.15 8.51 -7.25
N LEU A 48 14.24 9.05 -6.70
CA LEU A 48 14.18 10.20 -5.79
C LEU A 48 13.75 11.48 -6.52
N PHE A 49 14.15 11.66 -7.78
CA PHE A 49 13.68 12.80 -8.58
C PHE A 49 12.18 12.74 -8.86
N LEU A 50 11.67 11.56 -9.25
CA LEU A 50 10.24 11.35 -9.48
C LEU A 50 9.43 11.55 -8.19
N LEU A 51 9.93 11.04 -7.05
CA LEU A 51 9.30 11.27 -5.76
C LEU A 51 9.28 12.76 -5.39
N ALA A 52 10.39 13.46 -5.62
CA ALA A 52 10.46 14.89 -5.35
C ALA A 52 9.54 15.71 -6.28
N GLU A 53 9.35 15.27 -7.53
CA GLU A 53 8.42 15.86 -8.48
C GLU A 53 6.97 15.69 -8.02
N GLU A 54 6.56 14.48 -7.65
CA GLU A 54 5.23 14.21 -7.09
C GLU A 54 4.96 15.07 -5.84
N VAL A 55 5.94 15.20 -4.93
CA VAL A 55 5.82 16.09 -3.78
C VAL A 55 5.61 17.54 -4.21
N ARG A 56 6.36 18.05 -5.21
CA ARG A 56 6.18 19.40 -5.75
C ARG A 56 4.81 19.60 -6.40
N GLU A 57 4.27 18.59 -7.07
CA GLU A 57 2.91 18.65 -7.62
C GLU A 57 1.85 18.81 -6.52
N TYR A 58 1.95 18.05 -5.42
CA TYR A 58 1.06 18.22 -4.27
C TYR A 58 1.23 19.59 -3.61
N MET A 59 2.47 20.05 -3.43
CA MET A 59 2.75 21.39 -2.92
C MET A 59 2.11 22.48 -3.79
N SER A 60 2.17 22.34 -5.11
CA SER A 60 1.52 23.26 -6.05
C SER A 60 0.00 23.25 -5.90
N LYS A 61 -0.62 22.07 -5.72
CA LYS A 61 -2.08 21.96 -5.49
C LYS A 61 -2.52 22.64 -4.18
N LEU A 62 -1.64 22.66 -3.18
CA LEU A 62 -1.87 23.33 -1.90
C LEU A 62 -1.48 24.82 -1.92
N GLY A 63 -0.89 25.32 -3.01
CA GLY A 63 -0.45 26.70 -3.15
C GLY A 63 0.83 27.04 -2.36
N VAL A 64 1.63 26.04 -1.99
CA VAL A 64 2.84 26.21 -1.17
C VAL A 64 4.11 26.04 -2.01
N ARG A 65 5.08 26.96 -1.85
CA ARG A 65 6.34 26.96 -2.62
C ARG A 65 7.52 26.32 -1.89
N CYS A 66 7.50 26.29 -0.57
CA CYS A 66 8.60 25.78 0.27
C CYS A 66 8.09 24.65 1.16
N LEU A 67 8.81 23.53 1.20
CA LEU A 67 8.39 22.37 1.99
C LEU A 67 8.36 22.69 3.49
N ASP A 68 9.27 23.52 3.98
CA ASP A 68 9.31 23.97 5.38
C ASP A 68 8.00 24.63 5.84
N HIS A 69 7.25 25.23 4.92
CA HIS A 69 5.95 25.82 5.25
C HIS A 69 4.83 24.79 5.41
N LEU A 70 5.03 23.53 4.99
CA LEU A 70 4.09 22.42 5.19
C LEU A 70 4.37 21.61 6.45
N ILE A 71 5.62 21.59 6.92
CA ILE A 71 6.03 20.74 8.05
C ILE A 71 5.22 21.14 9.29
N GLY A 72 4.47 20.17 9.84
CA GLY A 72 3.62 20.36 11.01
C GLY A 72 2.26 21.03 10.78
N ARG A 73 1.92 21.42 9.53
CA ARG A 73 0.65 22.07 9.19
C ARG A 73 -0.46 21.04 8.99
N THR A 74 -1.04 20.60 10.11
CA THR A 74 -2.12 19.59 10.11
C THR A 74 -3.42 20.07 9.50
N GLU A 75 -3.62 21.39 9.32
CA GLU A 75 -4.83 21.93 8.69
C GLU A 75 -4.96 21.58 7.20
N PHE A 76 -3.86 21.23 6.52
CA PHE A 76 -3.90 20.71 5.16
C PHE A 76 -4.37 19.25 5.10
N LEU A 77 -4.45 18.57 6.24
CA LEU A 77 -4.95 17.22 6.34
C LEU A 77 -6.43 17.26 6.68
N LYS A 78 -7.23 16.62 5.85
CA LYS A 78 -8.61 16.31 6.17
C LYS A 78 -8.65 14.86 6.63
N ASP A 79 -9.33 14.63 7.74
CA ASP A 79 -9.71 13.28 8.14
C ASP A 79 -10.60 12.68 7.05
N ALA A 80 -9.98 11.89 6.18
CA ALA A 80 -10.67 10.96 5.32
C ALA A 80 -11.09 9.78 6.20
N ARG A 81 -12.05 10.02 7.11
CA ARG A 81 -12.89 8.98 7.69
C ARG A 81 -13.62 8.34 6.51
N MET A 82 -12.90 7.47 5.84
CA MET A 82 -13.42 6.57 4.87
C MET A 82 -14.43 5.75 5.66
N LYS A 83 -15.73 5.95 5.38
CA LYS A 83 -16.82 5.16 5.96
C LYS A 83 -16.80 3.75 5.37
N ILE A 84 -15.62 3.15 5.20
CA ILE A 84 -15.51 1.72 5.12
C ILE A 84 -15.51 1.32 6.59
N PRO A 85 -16.60 0.74 7.13
CA PRO A 85 -16.51 0.09 8.43
C PRO A 85 -15.28 -0.80 8.41
N TRP A 86 -14.29 -0.47 9.24
CA TRP A 86 -13.20 -1.41 9.49
C TRP A 86 -13.91 -2.64 10.07
N PRO A 87 -13.87 -3.81 9.40
CA PRO A 87 -14.50 -4.98 9.97
C PRO A 87 -13.87 -5.15 11.34
N GLN A 88 -14.71 -5.11 12.38
CA GLN A 88 -14.24 -5.49 13.71
C GLN A 88 -13.51 -6.82 13.54
N PRO A 89 -12.34 -7.01 14.16
CA PRO A 89 -11.65 -8.31 14.08
C PRO A 89 -12.72 -9.36 14.35
N PHE A 90 -12.95 -10.28 13.41
CA PHE A 90 -14.04 -11.25 13.46
C PHE A 90 -14.03 -11.90 14.84
N GLU A 91 -14.85 -11.40 15.78
CA GLU A 91 -14.70 -11.80 17.19
C GLU A 91 -14.97 -13.30 17.33
N ASP A 92 -15.73 -13.86 16.37
CA ASP A 92 -16.10 -15.28 16.30
C ASP A 92 -15.89 -15.95 14.91
N GLY A 93 -15.25 -15.30 13.94
CA GLY A 93 -15.07 -15.86 12.59
C GLY A 93 -16.35 -16.00 11.75
N ASP A 94 -17.45 -15.34 12.16
CA ASP A 94 -18.74 -15.43 11.49
C ASP A 94 -18.78 -14.61 10.19
N VAL A 95 -18.86 -15.30 9.06
CA VAL A 95 -18.90 -14.71 7.72
C VAL A 95 -20.17 -13.87 7.50
N ARG A 96 -21.22 -14.03 8.30
CA ARG A 96 -22.48 -13.27 8.20
C ARG A 96 -22.28 -11.79 8.49
N THR A 97 -21.50 -11.46 9.52
CA THR A 97 -21.16 -10.07 9.88
C THR A 97 -20.40 -9.37 8.75
N PHE A 98 -19.51 -10.11 8.08
CA PHE A 98 -18.81 -9.60 6.90
C PHE A 98 -19.73 -9.37 5.70
N LEU A 99 -20.77 -10.19 5.49
CA LEU A 99 -21.74 -9.98 4.40
C LEU A 99 -22.65 -8.77 4.64
N GLU A 100 -22.97 -8.48 5.89
CA GLU A 100 -23.68 -7.26 6.30
C GLU A 100 -22.79 -6.03 6.09
N ASP A 101 -21.54 -6.08 6.56
CA ASP A 101 -20.54 -5.03 6.32
C ASP A 101 -20.29 -4.81 4.82
N LEU A 102 -20.29 -5.88 4.00
CA LEU A 102 -20.07 -5.80 2.55
C LEU A 102 -21.21 -5.07 1.82
N GLU A 103 -22.45 -5.24 2.27
CA GLU A 103 -23.61 -4.52 1.74
C GLU A 103 -23.50 -3.03 2.01
N ASP A 104 -23.18 -2.66 3.26
CA ASP A 104 -22.98 -1.28 3.68
C ASP A 104 -21.78 -0.63 2.97
N VAL A 105 -20.68 -1.37 2.83
CA VAL A 105 -19.50 -0.93 2.07
C VAL A 105 -19.82 -0.75 0.59
N ALA A 106 -20.57 -1.67 -0.02
CA ALA A 106 -20.94 -1.56 -1.42
C ALA A 106 -21.87 -0.37 -1.69
N GLU A 107 -22.79 -0.08 -0.77
CA GLU A 107 -23.67 1.08 -0.86
C GLU A 107 -22.86 2.39 -0.73
N VAL A 108 -21.96 2.49 0.24
CA VAL A 108 -21.08 3.66 0.42
C VAL A 108 -20.09 3.84 -0.74
N ALA A 109 -19.59 2.74 -1.31
CA ALA A 109 -18.66 2.75 -2.43
C ALA A 109 -19.36 2.92 -3.80
N GLY A 110 -20.70 2.98 -3.84
CA GLY A 110 -21.47 3.10 -5.08
C GLY A 110 -21.35 1.87 -6.00
N VAL A 111 -20.96 0.72 -5.45
CA VAL A 111 -20.81 -0.55 -6.19
C VAL A 111 -22.18 -1.23 -6.25
N LYS A 112 -22.69 -1.48 -7.46
CA LYS A 112 -23.97 -2.18 -7.65
C LYS A 112 -23.84 -3.63 -7.16
N THR A 113 -24.41 -3.93 -6.00
CA THR A 113 -24.57 -5.30 -5.50
C THR A 113 -25.91 -5.89 -5.92
N ASP A 114 -25.91 -7.15 -6.35
CA ASP A 114 -27.12 -7.89 -6.66
C ASP A 114 -27.76 -8.37 -5.35
N ARG A 115 -28.69 -7.57 -4.82
CA ARG A 115 -29.39 -7.83 -3.55
C ARG A 115 -30.03 -9.23 -3.49
N GLY A 116 -30.40 -9.82 -4.64
CA GLY A 116 -30.94 -11.18 -4.71
C GLY A 116 -29.91 -12.27 -4.39
N LYS A 117 -28.66 -12.09 -4.83
CA LYS A 117 -27.56 -13.05 -4.56
C LYS A 117 -27.06 -12.96 -3.13
N LEU A 118 -27.04 -11.77 -2.54
CA LEU A 118 -26.65 -11.57 -1.14
C LEU A 118 -27.69 -12.16 -0.16
N ALA A 119 -28.99 -12.00 -0.44
CA ALA A 119 -30.04 -12.67 0.32
C ALA A 119 -29.98 -14.21 0.22
N ALA A 120 -29.64 -14.74 -0.96
CA ALA A 120 -29.42 -16.18 -1.14
C ALA A 120 -28.20 -16.69 -0.36
N LEU A 121 -27.09 -15.93 -0.35
CA LEU A 121 -25.91 -16.23 0.45
C LEU A 121 -26.20 -16.22 1.96
N ARG A 122 -26.98 -15.25 2.47
CA ARG A 122 -27.43 -15.24 3.88
C ARG A 122 -28.21 -16.50 4.26
N THR A 123 -28.97 -17.08 3.33
CA THR A 123 -29.77 -18.29 3.59
C THR A 123 -28.90 -19.55 3.62
N LEU A 124 -27.79 -19.56 2.89
CA LEU A 124 -26.84 -20.68 2.79
C LEU A 124 -25.86 -20.75 3.98
N VAL A 125 -25.65 -19.65 4.70
CA VAL A 125 -24.74 -19.54 5.86
C VAL A 125 -25.52 -19.68 7.19
N LYS A 126 -26.65 -20.40 7.19
CA LYS A 126 -27.37 -20.77 8.42
C LYS A 126 -26.73 -21.96 9.13
#